data_AF-T1BDC4-F1
#
_entry.id   AF-T1BDC4-F1
#
_cell.length_a   1.000
_cell.length_b   1.000
_cell.length_c   1.000
_cell.angle_alpha   90.00
_cell.angle_beta   90.00
_cell.angle_gamma   90.00
#
_symmetry.space_group_name_H-M   'P 1'
#
loop_
_entity.id
_entity.type
_entity.pdbx_description
1 polymer ?
#
loop_
_entity_poly.entity_id
_entity_poly.type
_entity_poly.pdbx_seq_one_letter_code
_entity_poly.pdbx_strand_id
1 'polypeptide(L)'
;MTPLVKQVADQVAGKLHGWDAVKALYMWESQHIHYIGLELGVGGYVPISANTTLKTGYGDCKQHSTLLEALLAARGIQVDPVLINWSNGFTLLPLPGLDFNHAIDYLPKYHVFLDATGEFETPGQLAIGERDKDVVISGPHPRLARTPGAEPAHNKLVYDATLHLAADGTLSGSARMTTHGWWAWFNR
;
A
#
# COMPACT_ATOMS: atom_id res chain seq x y z
N MET A 1 10.34 -0.89 20.24
CA MET A 1 9.38 0.23 20.02
C MET A 1 9.83 1.44 20.81
N THR A 2 9.84 2.63 20.20
CA THR A 2 10.27 3.89 20.83
C THR A 2 9.07 4.69 21.38
N PRO A 3 9.27 5.62 22.33
CA PRO A 3 8.19 6.48 22.83
C PRO A 3 7.51 7.34 21.75
N LEU A 4 8.30 7.88 20.81
CA LEU A 4 7.79 8.74 19.73
C LEU A 4 6.86 7.96 18.78
N VAL A 5 7.27 6.77 18.33
CA VAL A 5 6.43 5.92 17.48
C VAL A 5 5.13 5.57 18.19
N LYS A 6 5.19 5.20 19.48
CA LYS A 6 3.99 4.89 20.26
C LYS A 6 3.06 6.11 20.37
N GLN A 7 3.61 7.29 20.65
CA GLN A 7 2.84 8.53 20.75
C GLN A 7 2.11 8.84 19.44
N VAL A 8 2.80 8.78 18.31
CA VAL A 8 2.20 9.01 16.98
C VAL A 8 1.12 7.98 16.70
N ALA A 9 1.40 6.69 16.92
CA ALA A 9 0.43 5.62 16.69
C ALA A 9 -0.84 5.79 17.55
N ASP A 10 -0.69 6.17 18.82
CA ASP A 10 -1.81 6.41 19.73
C ASP A 10 -2.61 7.67 19.33
N GLN A 11 -1.95 8.72 18.86
CA GLN A 11 -2.61 9.94 18.39
C GLN A 11 -3.41 9.70 17.11
N VAL A 12 -2.82 9.00 16.14
CA VAL A 12 -3.42 8.76 14.83
C VAL A 12 -4.54 7.73 14.91
N ALA A 13 -4.30 6.59 15.57
CA ALA A 13 -5.32 5.55 15.69
C ALA A 13 -6.38 5.91 16.74
N GLY A 14 -6.04 6.64 17.80
CA GLY A 14 -6.96 6.99 18.88
C GLY A 14 -7.68 5.77 19.46
N LYS A 15 -9.01 5.75 19.31
CA LYS A 15 -9.90 4.65 19.73
C LYS A 15 -10.15 3.62 18.62
N LEU A 16 -9.55 3.77 17.44
CA LEU A 16 -9.68 2.81 16.35
C LEU A 16 -8.91 1.54 16.67
N HIS A 17 -9.44 0.43 16.16
CA HIS A 17 -8.89 -0.91 16.32
C HIS A 17 -9.00 -1.70 15.01
N GLY A 18 -8.26 -2.80 14.91
CA GLY A 18 -8.33 -3.68 13.76
C GLY A 18 -8.07 -2.94 12.45
N TRP A 19 -8.90 -3.20 11.43
CA TRP A 19 -8.72 -2.65 10.09
C TRP A 19 -8.87 -1.13 10.05
N ASP A 20 -9.70 -0.54 10.90
CA ASP A 20 -9.84 0.92 10.93
C ASP A 20 -8.58 1.61 11.45
N ALA A 21 -7.89 1.00 12.41
CA ALA A 21 -6.57 1.48 12.85
C ALA A 21 -5.51 1.31 11.75
N VAL A 22 -5.55 0.21 11.01
CA VAL A 22 -4.64 -0.01 9.86
C VAL A 22 -4.81 1.10 8.83
N LYS A 23 -6.05 1.37 8.41
CA LYS A 23 -6.34 2.43 7.44
C LYS A 23 -5.88 3.80 7.93
N ALA A 24 -6.16 4.14 9.18
CA ALA A 24 -5.78 5.44 9.73
C ALA A 24 -4.26 5.63 9.76
N LEU A 25 -3.51 4.62 10.21
CA LEU A 25 -2.05 4.70 10.32
C LEU A 25 -1.37 4.73 8.96
N TYR A 26 -1.79 3.87 8.04
CA TYR A 26 -1.29 3.85 6.67
C TYR A 26 -1.53 5.19 5.98
N MET A 27 -2.77 5.71 6.00
CA MET A 27 -3.11 6.95 5.32
C MET A 27 -2.39 8.15 5.93
N TRP A 28 -2.22 8.16 7.25
CA TRP A 28 -1.47 9.22 7.91
C TRP A 28 0.00 9.19 7.48
N GLU A 29 0.61 8.01 7.50
CA GLU A 29 2.03 7.86 7.17
C GLU A 29 2.32 8.21 5.71
N SER A 30 1.53 7.70 4.75
CA SER A 30 1.68 8.02 3.33
C SER A 30 1.52 9.51 3.01
N GLN A 31 0.73 10.24 3.81
CA GLN A 31 0.48 11.68 3.63
C GLN A 31 1.47 12.58 4.39
N HIS A 32 2.14 12.07 5.43
CA HIS A 32 3.03 12.87 6.28
C HIS A 32 4.52 12.58 6.04
N ILE A 33 4.83 11.49 5.34
CA ILE A 33 6.20 11.10 4.99
C ILE A 33 6.37 11.23 3.49
N HIS A 34 7.28 12.09 3.06
CA HIS A 34 7.54 12.32 1.65
C HIS A 34 8.55 11.32 1.10
N TYR A 35 8.22 10.73 -0.05
CA TYR A 35 9.13 9.82 -0.72
C TYR A 35 10.38 10.55 -1.25
N ILE A 36 11.56 10.11 -0.81
CA ILE A 36 12.87 10.55 -1.31
C ILE A 36 13.75 9.31 -1.44
N GLY A 37 14.22 9.02 -2.66
CA GLY A 37 15.14 7.91 -2.92
C GLY A 37 16.49 8.10 -2.25
N LEU A 38 16.71 7.43 -1.12
CA LEU A 38 17.90 7.58 -0.27
C LEU A 38 18.76 6.30 -0.29
N GLU A 39 19.34 6.01 -1.45
CA GLU A 39 20.02 4.74 -1.72
C GLU A 39 21.55 4.80 -1.57
N LEU A 40 22.07 5.74 -0.77
CA LEU A 40 23.52 5.93 -0.62
C LEU A 40 24.17 4.82 0.23
N GLY A 41 25.03 4.03 -0.40
CA GLY A 41 25.83 3.00 0.27
C GLY A 41 24.97 1.91 0.90
N VAL A 42 25.17 1.63 2.19
CA VAL A 42 24.34 0.65 2.92
C VAL A 42 22.87 1.07 3.03
N GLY A 43 22.57 2.35 2.83
CA GLY A 43 21.20 2.89 2.80
C GLY A 43 20.35 2.29 1.68
N GLY A 44 20.96 1.69 0.64
CA GLY A 44 20.22 0.90 -0.36
C GLY A 44 19.54 -0.34 0.21
N TYR A 45 19.96 -0.85 1.36
CA TYR A 45 19.45 -2.08 1.98
C TYR A 45 18.94 -1.90 3.41
N VAL A 46 19.58 -1.03 4.18
CA VAL A 46 19.28 -0.84 5.60
C VAL A 46 18.45 0.43 5.77
N PRO A 47 17.19 0.32 6.25
CA PRO A 47 16.37 1.50 6.51
C PRO A 47 16.98 2.32 7.65
N ILE A 48 16.81 3.65 7.57
CA ILE A 48 16.98 4.49 8.77
C ILE A 48 15.82 4.22 9.73
N SER A 49 16.05 4.42 11.02
CA SER A 49 15.05 4.08 12.04
C SER A 49 13.74 4.87 11.87
N ALA A 50 12.60 4.25 12.21
CA ALA A 50 11.29 4.89 12.24
C ALA A 50 11.27 6.22 13.03
N ASN A 51 12.07 6.33 14.10
CA ASN A 51 12.23 7.57 14.86
C ASN A 51 12.86 8.69 14.04
N THR A 52 13.83 8.35 13.19
CA THR A 52 14.47 9.31 12.30
C THR A 52 13.49 9.72 11.22
N THR A 53 12.81 8.77 10.58
CA THR A 53 11.77 9.02 9.57
C THR A 53 10.69 9.97 10.08
N LEU A 54 10.18 9.76 11.31
CA LEU A 54 9.20 10.66 11.94
C LEU A 54 9.74 12.07 12.21
N LYS A 55 11.04 12.21 12.49
CA LYS A 55 11.66 13.52 12.74
C LYS A 55 11.98 14.27 11.45
N THR A 56 12.33 13.55 10.39
CA THR A 56 12.72 14.15 9.11
C THR A 56 11.55 14.35 8.16
N GLY A 57 10.49 13.55 8.28
CA GLY A 57 9.31 13.61 7.42
C GLY A 57 9.55 13.09 6.00
N TYR A 58 10.59 12.28 5.79
CA TYR A 58 10.91 11.70 4.48
C TYR A 58 11.61 10.35 4.58
N GLY A 59 11.52 9.56 3.50
CA GLY A 59 12.19 8.26 3.37
C GLY A 59 11.97 7.63 2.00
N ASP A 60 12.65 6.52 1.71
CA ASP A 60 12.36 5.66 0.56
C ASP A 60 11.49 4.46 0.97
N CYS A 61 11.30 3.51 0.06
CA CYS A 61 10.46 2.32 0.27
C CYS A 61 10.73 1.58 1.59
N LYS A 62 12.00 1.49 2.00
CA LYS A 62 12.40 0.78 3.21
C LYS A 62 12.00 1.57 4.45
N GLN A 63 12.11 2.90 4.44
CA GLN A 63 11.72 3.73 5.57
C GLN A 63 10.20 3.81 5.73
N HIS A 64 9.46 3.86 4.63
CA HIS A 64 8.00 3.76 4.65
C HIS A 64 7.56 2.43 5.28
N SER A 65 8.04 1.31 4.75
CA SER A 65 7.74 -0.03 5.31
C SER A 65 8.14 -0.14 6.78
N THR A 66 9.38 0.23 7.14
CA THR A 66 9.86 0.18 8.54
C THR A 66 9.01 1.05 9.48
N LEU A 67 8.58 2.23 9.03
CA LEU A 67 7.75 3.12 9.84
C LEU A 67 6.35 2.55 10.01
N LEU A 68 5.73 2.08 8.93
CA LEU A 68 4.41 1.49 8.96
C LEU A 68 4.36 0.25 9.88
N GLU A 69 5.35 -0.64 9.77
CA GLU A 69 5.57 -1.77 10.67
C GLU A 69 5.61 -1.31 12.13
N ALA A 70 6.41 -0.27 12.43
CA ALA A 70 6.59 0.22 13.79
C ALA A 70 5.31 0.86 14.36
N LEU A 71 4.56 1.61 13.54
CA LEU A 71 3.29 2.23 13.91
C LEU A 71 2.21 1.17 14.18
N LEU A 72 2.10 0.16 13.33
CA LEU A 72 1.13 -0.92 13.47
C LEU A 72 1.48 -1.84 14.66
N ALA A 73 2.77 -2.17 14.84
CA ALA A 73 3.24 -2.92 16.00
C ALA A 73 2.93 -2.20 17.32
N ALA A 74 2.98 -0.87 17.35
CA ALA A 74 2.60 -0.08 18.52
C ALA A 74 1.12 -0.22 18.91
N ARG A 75 0.27 -0.64 17.98
CA ARG A 75 -1.14 -0.96 18.20
C ARG A 75 -1.41 -2.46 18.31
N GLY A 76 -0.36 -3.28 18.45
CA GLY A 76 -0.45 -4.74 18.56
C GLY A 76 -0.86 -5.42 17.26
N ILE A 77 -0.60 -4.79 16.12
CA ILE A 77 -0.91 -5.33 14.79
C ILE A 77 0.41 -5.80 14.17
N GLN A 78 0.52 -7.11 13.92
CA GLN A 78 1.69 -7.69 13.27
C GLN A 78 1.68 -7.42 11.76
N VAL A 79 2.83 -7.01 11.25
CA VAL A 79 3.13 -6.77 9.84
C VAL A 79 4.49 -7.39 9.56
N ASP A 80 4.64 -7.98 8.38
CA ASP A 80 5.90 -8.58 7.94
C ASP A 80 6.43 -7.82 6.72
N PRO A 81 7.73 -7.47 6.65
CA PRO A 81 8.32 -6.81 5.50
C PRO A 81 8.31 -7.73 4.27
N VAL A 82 8.23 -7.12 3.09
CA VAL A 82 8.13 -7.78 1.79
C VAL A 82 9.09 -7.16 0.80
N LEU A 83 9.88 -8.01 0.14
CA LEU A 83 10.74 -7.61 -0.98
C LEU A 83 10.05 -7.96 -2.30
N ILE A 84 10.02 -7.00 -3.22
CA ILE A 84 9.35 -7.11 -4.52
C ILE A 84 10.16 -6.45 -5.64
N ASN A 85 10.04 -6.97 -6.86
CA ASN A 85 10.50 -6.32 -8.07
C ASN A 85 9.36 -5.46 -8.65
N TRP A 86 9.51 -4.14 -8.58
CA TRP A 86 8.55 -3.19 -9.13
C TRP A 86 8.70 -2.97 -10.65
N SER A 87 9.80 -3.44 -11.26
CA SER A 87 10.03 -3.34 -12.70
C SER A 87 9.23 -4.39 -13.49
N ASN A 88 9.40 -4.43 -14.82
CA ASN A 88 8.67 -5.34 -15.72
C ASN A 88 9.12 -6.82 -15.64
N GLY A 89 9.82 -7.23 -14.58
CA GLY A 89 10.14 -8.64 -14.31
C GLY A 89 9.03 -9.31 -13.51
N PHE A 90 8.38 -10.36 -14.05
CA PHE A 90 7.24 -11.04 -13.41
C PHE A 90 7.58 -12.42 -12.83
N THR A 91 8.83 -12.84 -12.98
CA THR A 91 9.33 -14.14 -12.55
C THR A 91 10.58 -13.93 -11.74
N LEU A 92 10.65 -14.52 -10.55
CA LEU A 92 11.91 -14.56 -9.81
C LEU A 92 12.94 -15.40 -10.57
N LEU A 93 14.16 -14.89 -10.63
CA LEU A 93 15.29 -15.71 -11.09
C LEU A 93 15.45 -16.94 -10.16
N PRO A 94 15.80 -18.10 -10.72
CA PRO A 94 16.02 -19.32 -9.94
C PRO A 94 17.29 -19.27 -9.06
N LEU A 95 18.06 -18.18 -9.15
CA LEU A 95 19.26 -17.93 -8.37
C LEU A 95 18.98 -16.83 -7.35
N PRO A 96 19.46 -16.95 -6.10
CA PRO A 96 19.38 -15.87 -5.13
C PRO A 96 20.14 -14.65 -5.68
N GLY A 97 19.43 -13.55 -5.89
CA GLY A 97 19.96 -12.33 -6.51
C GLY A 97 19.23 -11.08 -6.03
N LEU A 98 19.75 -9.92 -6.44
CA LEU A 98 19.21 -8.58 -6.15
C LEU A 98 18.00 -8.23 -7.03
N ASP A 99 17.17 -9.22 -7.36
CA ASP A 99 16.02 -9.02 -8.25
C ASP A 99 14.88 -8.25 -7.55
N PHE A 100 15.09 -7.76 -6.33
CA PHE A 100 14.18 -6.88 -5.62
C PHE A 100 14.74 -5.45 -5.67
N ASN A 101 13.88 -4.51 -6.00
CA ASN A 101 14.21 -3.08 -6.02
C ASN A 101 13.21 -2.22 -5.24
N HIS A 102 12.24 -2.87 -4.56
CA HIS A 102 11.21 -2.20 -3.79
C HIS A 102 10.87 -3.01 -2.53
N ALA A 103 10.40 -2.30 -1.50
CA ALA A 103 10.04 -2.85 -0.20
C ALA A 103 8.64 -2.38 0.19
N ILE A 104 7.78 -3.33 0.55
CA ILE A 104 6.39 -3.13 0.95
C ILE A 104 6.11 -4.00 2.18
N ASP A 105 4.85 -4.12 2.60
CA ASP A 105 4.47 -4.87 3.78
C ASP A 105 3.38 -5.91 3.51
N TYR A 106 3.37 -6.99 4.30
CA TYR A 106 2.32 -8.00 4.33
C TYR A 106 1.66 -8.02 5.71
N LEU A 107 0.33 -8.00 5.73
CA LEU A 107 -0.47 -7.97 6.94
C LEU A 107 -1.17 -9.33 7.14
N PRO A 108 -0.60 -10.27 7.94
CA PRO A 108 -1.04 -11.67 7.96
C PRO A 108 -2.49 -11.85 8.37
N LYS A 109 -2.97 -11.05 9.32
CA LYS A 109 -4.34 -11.13 9.85
C LYS A 109 -5.41 -10.95 8.78
N TYR A 110 -5.15 -10.14 7.76
CA TYR A 110 -6.12 -9.81 6.71
C TYR A 110 -5.73 -10.39 5.35
N HIS A 111 -4.56 -11.03 5.25
CA HIS A 111 -4.01 -11.51 3.98
C HIS A 111 -3.93 -10.42 2.90
N VAL A 112 -3.47 -9.22 3.30
CA VAL A 112 -3.30 -8.08 2.38
C VAL A 112 -1.85 -7.62 2.32
N PHE A 113 -1.46 -7.10 1.17
CA PHE A 113 -0.21 -6.36 0.99
C PHE A 113 -0.47 -4.87 1.11
N LEU A 114 0.47 -4.12 1.67
CA LEU A 114 0.39 -2.68 1.89
C LEU A 114 1.65 -2.05 1.31
N ASP A 115 1.51 -1.05 0.44
CA ASP A 115 2.62 -0.18 0.03
C ASP A 115 2.27 1.27 0.38
N ALA A 116 2.90 1.83 1.41
CA ALA A 116 2.65 3.21 1.83
C ALA A 116 3.56 4.25 1.17
N THR A 117 4.40 3.84 0.20
CA THR A 117 5.26 4.75 -0.54
C THR A 117 4.48 5.66 -1.50
N GLY A 118 3.30 5.21 -1.93
CA GLY A 118 2.37 6.00 -2.72
C GLY A 118 1.44 6.84 -1.83
N GLU A 119 1.56 8.17 -1.92
CA GLU A 119 0.72 9.12 -1.15
C GLU A 119 -0.80 8.90 -1.36
N PHE A 120 -1.19 8.43 -2.54
CA PHE A 120 -2.59 8.29 -2.92
C PHE A 120 -3.09 6.84 -3.00
N GLU A 121 -2.23 5.85 -2.73
CA GLU A 121 -2.68 4.47 -2.67
C GLU A 121 -3.57 4.25 -1.43
N THR A 122 -4.42 3.23 -1.49
CA THR A 122 -5.27 2.86 -0.35
C THR A 122 -4.80 1.53 0.23
N PRO A 123 -4.96 1.29 1.55
CA PRO A 123 -4.56 0.03 2.16
C PRO A 123 -5.13 -1.19 1.42
N GLY A 124 -4.26 -2.06 0.92
CA GLY A 124 -4.63 -3.25 0.15
C GLY A 124 -4.66 -3.06 -1.37
N GLN A 125 -4.53 -1.81 -1.86
CA GLN A 125 -4.33 -1.52 -3.27
C GLN A 125 -2.84 -1.49 -3.58
N LEU A 126 -2.46 -2.18 -4.66
CA LEU A 126 -1.09 -2.23 -5.15
C LEU A 126 -0.96 -1.48 -6.47
N ALA A 127 0.18 -0.83 -6.66
CA ALA A 127 0.53 -0.18 -7.92
C ALA A 127 0.67 -1.22 -9.04
N ILE A 128 0.58 -0.79 -10.30
CA ILE A 128 0.61 -1.71 -11.46
C ILE A 128 1.87 -2.58 -11.45
N GLY A 129 3.03 -2.01 -11.11
CA GLY A 129 4.30 -2.73 -11.04
C GLY A 129 4.41 -3.76 -9.92
N GLU A 130 3.44 -3.82 -9.01
CA GLU A 130 3.45 -4.70 -7.85
C GLU A 130 2.44 -5.84 -7.95
N ARG A 131 1.58 -5.82 -8.98
CA ARG A 131 0.52 -6.80 -9.19
C ARG A 131 1.05 -8.06 -9.86
N ASP A 132 0.52 -9.21 -9.43
CA ASP A 132 0.86 -10.53 -9.97
C ASP A 132 2.38 -10.81 -9.96
N LYS A 133 3.05 -10.42 -8.87
CA LYS A 133 4.50 -10.57 -8.65
C LYS A 133 4.77 -11.63 -7.61
N ASP A 134 5.80 -12.43 -7.88
CA ASP A 134 6.41 -13.25 -6.84
C ASP A 134 7.18 -12.33 -5.86
N VAL A 135 7.05 -12.60 -4.56
CA VAL A 135 7.62 -11.79 -3.49
C VAL A 135 8.25 -12.65 -2.41
N VAL A 136 9.17 -12.06 -1.65
CA VAL A 136 9.71 -12.66 -0.42
C VAL A 136 9.13 -11.91 0.78
N ILE A 137 8.34 -12.60 1.59
CA ILE A 137 7.97 -12.11 2.92
C ILE A 137 9.15 -12.45 3.83
N SER A 138 9.81 -11.45 4.42
CA SER A 138 11.08 -11.58 5.14
C SER A 138 10.96 -11.47 6.67
N GLY A 139 9.73 -11.45 7.20
CA GLY A 139 9.44 -11.48 8.63
C GLY A 139 9.81 -12.80 9.35
N PRO A 140 9.27 -13.06 10.56
CA PRO A 140 9.64 -14.22 11.39
C PRO A 140 9.45 -15.59 10.74
N HIS A 141 8.59 -15.68 9.72
CA HIS A 141 8.31 -16.88 8.95
C HIS A 141 8.58 -16.61 7.46
N PRO A 142 9.86 -16.60 7.06
CA PRO A 142 10.24 -16.18 5.71
C PRO A 142 9.73 -17.18 4.67
N ARG A 143 9.12 -16.68 3.61
CA ARG A 143 8.53 -17.51 2.56
C ARG A 143 8.33 -16.73 1.25
N LEU A 144 8.25 -17.48 0.15
CA LEU A 144 7.76 -16.96 -1.11
C LEU A 144 6.24 -16.84 -1.08
N ALA A 145 5.72 -15.79 -1.70
CA ALA A 145 4.30 -15.57 -1.93
C ALA A 145 4.11 -14.89 -3.29
N ARG A 146 2.84 -14.64 -3.66
CA ARG A 146 2.49 -13.90 -4.87
C ARG A 146 1.48 -12.82 -4.53
N THR A 147 1.69 -11.60 -5.02
CA THR A 147 0.75 -10.50 -4.87
C THR A 147 -0.49 -10.70 -5.75
N PRO A 148 -1.66 -10.15 -5.36
CA PRO A 148 -2.85 -10.22 -6.20
C PRO A 148 -2.62 -9.50 -7.55
N GLY A 149 -3.25 -10.03 -8.59
CA GLY A 149 -3.25 -9.42 -9.93
C GLY A 149 -4.26 -8.28 -10.07
N ALA A 150 -4.53 -7.86 -11.30
CA ALA A 150 -5.53 -6.83 -11.60
C ALA A 150 -6.99 -7.32 -11.50
N GLU A 151 -7.22 -8.54 -11.00
CA GLU A 151 -8.50 -9.27 -10.87
C GLU A 151 -9.69 -8.53 -11.48
N PRO A 152 -10.03 -8.76 -12.78
CA PRO A 152 -11.00 -7.93 -13.51
C PRO A 152 -12.37 -7.80 -12.83
N ALA A 153 -12.77 -8.81 -12.04
CA ALA A 153 -13.99 -8.79 -11.25
C ALA A 153 -13.97 -7.74 -10.13
N HIS A 154 -12.79 -7.39 -9.64
CA HIS A 154 -12.57 -6.43 -8.54
C HIS A 154 -12.08 -5.06 -9.02
N ASN A 155 -11.84 -4.88 -10.33
CA ASN A 155 -11.42 -3.60 -10.92
C ASN A 155 -12.34 -3.21 -12.09
N LYS A 156 -13.55 -2.75 -11.77
CA LYS A 156 -14.64 -2.51 -12.73
C LYS A 156 -15.27 -1.14 -12.56
N LEU A 157 -15.58 -0.51 -13.68
CA LEU A 157 -16.46 0.65 -13.78
C LEU A 157 -17.71 0.22 -14.55
N VAL A 158 -18.87 0.31 -13.92
CA VAL A 158 -20.17 -0.04 -14.50
C VAL A 158 -21.00 1.22 -14.66
N TYR A 159 -21.49 1.46 -15.87
CA TYR A 159 -22.46 2.51 -16.16
C TYR A 159 -23.77 1.89 -16.63
N ASP A 160 -24.82 2.08 -15.84
CA ASP A 160 -26.18 1.71 -16.19
C ASP A 160 -26.96 3.01 -16.45
N ALA A 161 -27.31 3.28 -17.72
CA ALA A 161 -28.04 4.49 -18.08
C ALA A 161 -29.36 4.15 -18.80
N THR A 162 -30.43 4.83 -18.38
CA THR A 162 -31.71 4.84 -19.08
C THR A 162 -31.89 6.23 -19.66
N LEU A 163 -31.91 6.32 -21.00
CA LEU A 163 -31.99 7.58 -21.73
C LEU A 163 -33.24 7.59 -22.63
N HIS A 164 -33.90 8.74 -22.69
CA HIS A 164 -35.05 9.03 -23.54
C HIS A 164 -34.71 10.21 -24.44
N LEU A 165 -34.73 9.98 -25.75
CA LEU A 165 -34.58 11.02 -26.77
C LEU A 165 -35.96 11.40 -27.31
N ALA A 166 -36.35 12.65 -27.11
CA ALA A 166 -37.59 13.21 -27.65
C ALA A 166 -37.40 13.65 -29.11
N ALA A 167 -38.51 13.77 -29.84
CA ALA A 167 -38.51 14.12 -31.26
C ALA A 167 -38.01 15.55 -31.54
N ASP A 168 -38.03 16.42 -30.54
CA ASP A 168 -37.46 17.78 -30.58
C ASP A 168 -35.93 17.80 -30.34
N GLY A 169 -35.32 16.64 -30.12
CA GLY A 169 -33.90 16.49 -29.84
C GLY A 169 -33.54 16.53 -28.36
N THR A 170 -34.52 16.69 -27.45
CA THR A 170 -34.25 16.71 -26.01
C THR A 170 -33.87 15.32 -25.52
N LEU A 171 -32.68 15.19 -24.91
CA LEU A 171 -32.23 13.97 -24.23
C LEU A 171 -32.47 14.09 -22.73
N SER A 172 -33.18 13.13 -22.14
CA SER A 172 -33.42 13.05 -20.70
C SER A 172 -33.14 11.64 -20.20
N GLY A 173 -32.86 11.46 -18.91
CA GLY A 173 -32.61 10.13 -18.38
C GLY A 173 -31.94 10.12 -17.02
N SER A 174 -31.64 8.91 -16.55
CA SER A 174 -30.90 8.66 -15.33
C SER A 174 -29.74 7.71 -15.61
N ALA A 175 -28.59 7.95 -14.97
CA ALA A 175 -27.46 7.05 -15.00
C ALA A 175 -27.04 6.68 -13.57
N ARG A 176 -26.63 5.43 -13.39
CA ARG A 176 -25.99 4.91 -12.20
C ARG A 176 -24.58 4.47 -12.57
N MET A 177 -23.60 4.98 -11.83
CA MET A 177 -22.22 4.54 -11.91
C MET A 177 -21.90 3.68 -10.68
N THR A 178 -21.39 2.47 -10.90
CA THR A 178 -20.87 1.60 -9.84
C THR A 178 -19.41 1.32 -10.11
N THR A 179 -18.54 1.65 -9.16
CA THR A 179 -17.09 1.51 -9.28
C THR A 179 -16.53 0.51 -8.28
N HIS A 180 -15.51 -0.23 -8.70
CA HIS A 180 -14.79 -1.23 -7.90
C HIS A 180 -13.28 -1.08 -8.14
N GLY A 181 -12.46 -1.35 -7.12
CA GLY A 181 -11.01 -1.31 -7.21
C GLY A 181 -10.49 0.08 -7.56
N TRP A 182 -9.53 0.16 -8.49
CA TRP A 182 -8.90 1.41 -8.91
C TRP A 182 -9.92 2.45 -9.41
N TRP A 183 -10.99 2.02 -10.09
CA TRP A 183 -12.05 2.92 -10.54
C TRP A 183 -12.85 3.56 -9.41
N ALA A 184 -12.97 2.89 -8.26
CA ALA A 184 -13.63 3.47 -7.08
C ALA A 184 -12.77 4.55 -6.41
N TRP A 185 -11.46 4.55 -6.69
CA TRP A 185 -10.54 5.58 -6.25
C TRP A 185 -10.45 6.73 -7.25
N PHE A 186 -10.27 6.45 -8.55
CA PHE A 186 -10.13 7.48 -9.60
C PHE A 186 -11.35 8.43 -9.69
N ASN A 187 -12.52 7.96 -9.27
CA ASN A 187 -13.79 8.71 -9.35
C ASN A 187 -14.27 9.23 -7.98
N ARG A 188 -13.39 9.35 -6.97
CA ARG A 188 -13.70 10.01 -5.70
C ARG A 188 -13.58 11.52 -5.77
#